data_AF-A0A928BJX9-F1
#
_entry.id   AF-A0A928BJX9-F1
#
_cell.length_a   1.000
_cell.length_b   1.000
_cell.length_c   1.000
_cell.angle_alpha   90.00
_cell.angle_beta   90.00
_cell.angle_gamma   90.00
#
_symmetry.space_group_name_H-M   'P 1'
#
loop_
_entity.id
_entity.type
_entity.pdbx_description
1 polymer ?
#
loop_
_entity_poly.entity_id
_entity_poly.type
_entity_poly.pdbx_seq_one_letter_code
_entity_poly.pdbx_strand_id
1 'polypeptide(L)'
;MMKHLKTIIGIVALCAVVSCTKSQNAGSGYVDFMVKNTAEVADMTRSNVSDYTTLPSTGDFTIVIKDAENGQVWSGKCSEWDPTTSLVEGEYTVEASYGFLEVEGFNKPYFYGNQSFTVVGNETVAVEVPVVLGNTIIRISCSDKFKSYFHDYNFKLTRDGSDVVIFPKDEDKAAFIDGYKIRVEGTLTSETKTQTFSKDYTNLYEATAYTLAFDVPQVEGSTITISFNDRVDEVELGNIELND
;
A
#
# COMPACT_ATOMS: atom_id res chain seq x y z
N MET A 1 47.75 -16.62 5.05
CA MET A 1 48.79 -15.88 4.30
C MET A 1 48.11 -14.57 3.83
N MET A 2 48.06 -13.50 4.63
CA MET A 2 49.06 -12.41 4.72
C MET A 2 49.64 -12.09 3.33
N LYS A 3 49.63 -10.88 2.76
CA LYS A 3 49.42 -9.47 3.14
C LYS A 3 49.09 -8.74 1.82
N HIS A 4 48.48 -7.56 1.78
CA HIS A 4 49.13 -6.25 1.72
C HIS A 4 48.01 -5.19 1.75
N LEU A 5 47.68 -4.55 2.87
CA LEU A 5 48.29 -3.35 3.43
C LEU A 5 48.97 -2.42 2.41
N LYS A 6 48.28 -1.34 2.04
CA LYS A 6 48.90 -0.05 1.70
C LYS A 6 48.14 1.07 2.39
N THR A 7 48.63 1.41 3.58
CA THR A 7 48.42 2.68 4.25
C THR A 7 49.09 3.78 3.43
N ILE A 8 48.39 4.86 3.10
CA ILE A 8 49.00 6.15 2.72
C ILE A 8 48.54 7.18 3.74
N ILE A 9 49.52 7.68 4.48
CA ILE A 9 49.44 8.76 5.45
C ILE A 9 49.74 10.08 4.73
N GLY A 10 48.91 11.09 5.01
CA GLY A 10 49.35 12.48 5.18
C GLY A 10 49.32 13.39 3.96
N ILE A 11 48.53 14.46 4.04
CA ILE A 11 49.03 15.82 4.33
C ILE A 11 47.83 16.67 4.79
N VAL A 12 47.91 17.17 6.03
CA VAL A 12 47.08 18.26 6.53
C VAL A 12 47.61 19.55 5.90
N ALA A 13 46.78 20.20 5.08
CA ALA A 13 47.00 21.57 4.65
C ALA A 13 45.97 22.45 5.36
N LEU A 14 46.40 23.09 6.45
CA LEU A 14 45.65 24.11 7.16
C LEU A 14 45.66 25.39 6.30
N CYS A 15 44.63 25.60 5.48
CA CYS A 15 44.39 26.88 4.85
C CYS A 15 43.46 27.70 5.75
N ALA A 16 44.05 28.57 6.56
CA ALA A 16 43.32 29.63 7.25
C ALA A 16 42.87 30.67 6.22
N VAL A 17 41.64 30.52 5.71
CA VAL A 17 40.93 31.63 5.08
C VAL A 17 40.03 32.26 6.14
N VAL A 18 40.47 33.39 6.68
CA VAL A 18 39.58 34.34 7.34
C VAL A 18 38.73 34.93 6.22
N SER A 19 37.51 34.41 6.07
CA SER A 19 36.49 35.05 5.26
C SER A 19 35.33 35.42 6.17
N CYS A 20 35.09 36.73 6.26
CA CYS A 20 33.97 37.40 6.90
C CYS A 20 32.85 36.49 7.41
N THR A 21 32.70 36.44 8.73
CA THR A 21 31.42 36.21 9.40
C THR A 21 30.48 37.36 9.01
N LYS A 22 29.86 37.27 7.82
CA LYS A 22 28.50 37.78 7.68
C LYS A 22 27.65 36.85 8.53
N SER A 23 27.06 37.35 9.60
CA SER A 23 25.82 36.76 10.08
C SER A 23 24.88 36.73 8.88
N GLN A 24 24.77 35.59 8.21
CA GLN A 24 23.71 35.37 7.25
C GLN A 24 22.44 35.42 8.09
N ASN A 25 21.70 36.52 7.99
CA ASN A 25 20.29 36.44 8.28
C ASN A 25 19.78 35.38 7.30
N ALA A 26 19.51 34.16 7.79
CA ALA A 26 18.88 33.15 6.98
C ALA A 26 17.59 33.79 6.44
N GLY A 27 17.45 33.82 5.11
CA GLY A 27 16.21 34.26 4.50
C GLY A 27 15.08 33.33 4.94
N SER A 28 13.85 33.72 4.65
CA SER A 28 12.73 32.79 4.73
C SER A 28 11.99 32.76 3.41
N GLY A 29 11.42 31.61 3.08
CA GLY A 29 10.65 31.39 1.85
C GLY A 29 9.33 30.70 2.17
N TYR A 30 8.62 30.36 1.09
CA TYR A 30 7.26 29.80 1.12
C TYR A 30 7.21 28.52 0.29
N VAL A 31 6.22 27.67 0.57
CA VAL A 31 6.09 26.37 -0.11
C VAL A 31 4.64 26.09 -0.40
N ASP A 32 4.35 25.62 -1.60
CA ASP A 32 3.05 25.09 -2.01
C ASP A 32 3.20 23.61 -2.36
N PHE A 33 2.26 22.78 -1.90
CA PHE A 33 2.34 21.32 -2.03
C PHE A 33 1.28 20.78 -2.96
N MET A 34 1.69 19.89 -3.86
CA MET A 34 0.78 19.07 -4.67
C MET A 34 1.11 17.60 -4.48
N VAL A 35 0.14 16.78 -4.10
CA VAL A 35 0.34 15.33 -4.00
C VAL A 35 -0.07 14.67 -5.31
N LYS A 36 0.84 13.89 -5.90
CA LYS A 36 0.65 13.19 -7.17
C LYS A 36 0.59 11.69 -6.96
N ASN A 37 -0.55 11.10 -7.31
CA ASN A 37 -0.74 9.66 -7.20
C ASN A 37 -0.12 8.92 -8.39
N THR A 38 0.80 7.99 -8.11
CA THR A 38 1.25 7.00 -9.08
C THR A 38 0.18 5.91 -9.16
N ALA A 39 -0.81 6.10 -10.02
CA ALA A 39 -2.03 5.27 -10.06
C ALA A 39 -1.83 3.86 -10.67
N GLU A 40 -0.61 3.47 -11.04
CA GLU A 40 -0.34 2.16 -11.63
C GLU A 40 -0.24 1.07 -10.56
N VAL A 41 -0.87 -0.08 -10.80
CA VAL A 41 -0.62 -1.31 -10.04
C VAL A 41 -0.23 -2.44 -10.97
N ALA A 42 0.63 -3.33 -10.47
CA ALA A 42 0.93 -4.56 -11.16
C ALA A 42 -0.32 -5.46 -11.15
N ASP A 43 -0.75 -5.88 -12.33
CA ASP A 43 -1.79 -6.87 -12.58
C ASP A 43 -1.38 -7.62 -13.87
N MET A 44 -1.95 -8.79 -14.14
CA MET A 44 -1.66 -9.61 -15.33
C MET A 44 -1.79 -8.84 -16.66
N THR A 45 -2.44 -7.66 -16.64
CA THR A 45 -2.60 -6.76 -17.80
C THR A 45 -2.29 -5.26 -17.54
N ARG A 46 -1.71 -4.90 -16.38
CA ARG A 46 -1.57 -3.50 -15.85
C ARG A 46 -2.93 -2.82 -15.62
N SER A 47 -3.40 -2.86 -14.38
CA SER A 47 -4.61 -2.14 -13.93
C SER A 47 -4.23 -0.84 -13.24
N ASN A 48 -5.19 0.07 -13.04
CA ASN A 48 -4.99 1.27 -12.23
C ASN A 48 -5.64 1.11 -10.86
N VAL A 49 -5.10 1.77 -9.83
CA VAL A 49 -5.71 1.79 -8.49
C VAL A 49 -7.15 2.32 -8.54
N SER A 50 -7.41 3.26 -9.47
CA SER A 50 -8.74 3.84 -9.70
C SER A 50 -9.80 2.83 -10.16
N ASP A 51 -9.39 1.66 -10.63
CA ASP A 51 -10.31 0.59 -11.03
C ASP A 51 -10.95 -0.09 -9.80
N TYR A 52 -10.37 0.12 -8.62
CA TYR A 52 -10.74 -0.56 -7.37
C TYR A 52 -11.25 0.38 -6.27
N THR A 53 -10.96 1.67 -6.38
CA THR A 53 -11.40 2.68 -5.41
C THR A 53 -11.34 4.09 -5.97
N THR A 54 -12.00 5.04 -5.31
CA THR A 54 -11.85 6.47 -5.61
C THR A 54 -10.52 6.97 -5.05
N LEU A 55 -9.72 7.62 -5.89
CA LEU A 55 -8.44 8.18 -5.45
C LEU A 55 -8.64 9.43 -4.58
N PRO A 56 -7.86 9.59 -3.49
CA PRO A 56 -7.91 10.79 -2.68
C PRO A 56 -7.43 12.02 -3.46
N SER A 57 -8.02 13.18 -3.18
CA SER A 57 -7.53 14.46 -3.67
C SER A 57 -6.28 14.89 -2.87
N THR A 58 -5.50 15.84 -3.40
CA THR A 58 -4.32 16.37 -2.69
C THR A 58 -4.63 16.81 -1.26
N GLY A 59 -5.76 17.49 -1.04
CA GLY A 59 -6.16 18.00 0.27
C GLY A 59 -6.43 16.90 1.31
N ASP A 60 -6.77 15.68 0.86
CA ASP A 60 -7.11 14.56 1.75
C ASP A 60 -5.88 13.91 2.38
N PHE A 61 -4.68 14.14 1.85
CA PHE A 61 -3.44 13.59 2.40
C PHE A 61 -3.06 14.30 3.69
N THR A 62 -2.53 13.55 4.64
CA THR A 62 -1.76 14.11 5.75
C THR A 62 -0.34 14.35 5.26
N ILE A 63 0.22 15.53 5.48
CA ILE A 63 1.63 15.81 5.21
C ILE A 63 2.39 16.09 6.51
N VAL A 64 3.65 15.67 6.55
CA VAL A 64 4.59 15.95 7.65
C VAL A 64 5.82 16.62 7.04
N ILE A 65 6.12 17.84 7.49
CA ILE A 65 7.27 18.61 7.02
C ILE A 65 8.38 18.46 8.07
N LYS A 66 9.56 18.07 7.62
CA LYS A 66 10.75 17.90 8.45
C LYS A 66 11.89 18.79 7.95
N ASP A 67 12.65 19.35 8.88
CA ASP A 67 13.89 20.06 8.57
C ASP A 67 15.04 19.07 8.25
N ALA A 68 16.22 19.61 7.94
CA ALA A 68 17.42 18.83 7.65
C ALA A 68 17.90 17.93 8.80
N GLU A 69 17.50 18.21 10.05
CA GLU A 69 17.82 17.40 11.23
C GLU A 69 16.73 16.34 11.53
N ASN A 70 15.75 16.18 10.63
CA ASN A 70 14.54 15.37 10.80
C ASN A 70 13.60 15.85 11.92
N GLY A 71 13.76 17.09 12.38
CA GLY A 71 12.82 17.74 13.29
C GLY A 71 11.49 17.99 12.59
N GLN A 72 10.39 17.54 13.18
CA GLN A 72 9.05 17.85 12.65
C GLN A 72 8.76 19.34 12.82
N VAL A 73 8.57 20.02 11.70
CA VAL A 73 8.23 21.45 11.65
C VAL A 73 6.72 21.63 11.60
N TRP A 74 6.01 20.74 10.91
CA TRP A 74 4.57 20.81 10.75
C TRP A 74 3.96 19.42 10.47
N SER A 75 2.70 19.22 10.86
CA SER A 75 1.93 18.02 10.54
C SER A 75 0.43 18.33 10.52
N GLY A 76 -0.29 17.83 9.53
CA GLY A 76 -1.73 18.07 9.34
C GLY A 76 -2.21 17.66 7.94
N LYS A 77 -3.47 17.92 7.60
CA LYS A 77 -3.98 17.69 6.24
C LYS A 77 -3.34 18.66 5.25
N CYS A 78 -3.04 18.23 4.04
CA CYS A 78 -2.48 19.11 3.01
C CYS A 78 -3.38 20.31 2.73
N SER A 79 -4.72 20.17 2.88
CA SER A 79 -5.66 21.29 2.77
C SER A 79 -5.59 22.31 3.91
N GLU A 80 -4.96 21.96 5.02
CA GLU A 80 -4.76 22.83 6.20
C GLU A 80 -3.41 23.55 6.16
N TRP A 81 -2.52 23.18 5.24
CA TRP A 81 -1.27 23.89 5.02
C TRP A 81 -1.54 25.28 4.44
N ASP A 82 -1.04 26.31 5.11
CA ASP A 82 -1.07 27.68 4.59
C ASP A 82 0.21 27.91 3.77
N PRO A 83 0.12 28.07 2.43
CA PRO A 83 1.28 28.29 1.58
C PRO A 83 1.99 29.62 1.83
N THR A 84 1.43 30.51 2.66
CA THR A 84 2.07 31.74 3.13
C THR A 84 2.86 31.57 4.43
N THR A 85 2.92 30.34 4.98
CA THR A 85 3.75 30.00 6.13
C THR A 85 5.23 30.16 5.78
N SER A 86 5.92 31.01 6.55
CA SER A 86 7.34 31.30 6.36
C SER A 86 8.21 30.19 6.94
N LEU A 87 9.01 29.54 6.09
CA LEU A 87 10.04 28.57 6.50
C LEU A 87 11.43 29.18 6.33
N VAL A 88 12.35 28.84 7.23
CA VAL A 88 13.75 29.31 7.14
C VAL A 88 14.38 28.72 5.87
N GLU A 89 15.20 29.50 5.17
CA GLU A 89 15.98 29.03 4.02
C GLU A 89 16.82 27.81 4.42
N GLY A 90 16.71 26.72 3.65
CA GLY A 90 17.36 25.46 3.98
C GLY A 90 16.74 24.24 3.31
N GLU A 91 17.26 23.06 3.67
CA GLU A 91 16.80 21.77 3.17
C GLU A 91 15.70 21.19 4.05
N TYR A 92 14.69 20.62 3.40
CA TYR A 92 13.52 20.02 4.03
C TYR A 92 13.12 18.72 3.35
N THR A 93 12.29 17.93 4.03
CA THR A 93 11.58 16.80 3.44
C THR A 93 10.11 16.88 3.82
N VAL A 94 9.23 16.59 2.86
CA VAL A 94 7.81 16.38 3.10
C VAL A 94 7.49 14.90 2.93
N GLU A 95 6.79 14.32 3.90
CA GLU A 95 6.17 13.01 3.81
C GLU A 95 4.67 13.21 3.60
N ALA A 96 4.05 12.44 2.71
CA ALA A 96 2.62 12.47 2.48
C ALA A 96 2.04 11.06 2.69
N SER A 97 0.90 10.96 3.37
CA SER A 97 0.18 9.72 3.54
C SER A 97 -1.34 9.88 3.50
N TYR A 98 -2.03 8.85 3.05
CA TYR A 98 -3.49 8.74 3.08
C TYR A 98 -3.86 7.34 3.54
N GLY A 99 -4.82 7.22 4.47
CA GLY A 99 -5.17 5.93 5.07
C GLY A 99 -4.06 5.39 5.99
N PHE A 100 -4.18 4.12 6.37
CA PHE A 100 -3.24 3.40 7.22
C PHE A 100 -3.10 1.97 6.70
N LEU A 101 -1.88 1.43 6.67
CA LEU A 101 -1.62 0.07 6.18
C LEU A 101 -2.36 -0.98 7.02
N GLU A 102 -2.49 -0.73 8.32
CA GLU A 102 -3.10 -1.61 9.31
C GLU A 102 -4.64 -1.57 9.29
N VAL A 103 -5.24 -0.58 8.60
CA VAL A 103 -6.69 -0.46 8.47
C VAL A 103 -7.10 -1.06 7.14
N GLU A 104 -7.44 -2.35 7.19
CA GLU A 104 -7.73 -3.16 6.01
C GLU A 104 -9.22 -3.21 5.70
N GLY A 105 -9.56 -3.52 4.45
CA GLY A 105 -10.94 -3.69 4.02
C GLY A 105 -11.28 -3.09 2.67
N PHE A 106 -12.57 -3.07 2.37
CA PHE A 106 -13.10 -2.42 1.17
C PHE A 106 -12.93 -0.91 1.27
N ASN A 107 -12.47 -0.28 0.18
CA ASN A 107 -12.25 1.16 0.12
C ASN A 107 -11.34 1.70 1.23
N LYS A 108 -10.29 0.95 1.59
CA LYS A 108 -9.27 1.34 2.57
C LYS A 108 -7.87 1.46 1.94
N PRO A 109 -7.69 2.24 0.86
CA PRO A 109 -6.35 2.38 0.29
C PRO A 109 -5.44 3.16 1.25
N TYR A 110 -4.20 2.71 1.30
CA TYR A 110 -3.08 3.31 1.98
C TYR A 110 -2.10 3.80 0.92
N PHE A 111 -1.88 5.11 0.87
CA PHE A 111 -0.87 5.72 0.03
C PHE A 111 0.21 6.36 0.89
N TYR A 112 1.45 6.30 0.42
CA TYR A 112 2.57 6.97 1.06
C TYR A 112 3.58 7.48 0.04
N GLY A 113 4.36 8.48 0.42
CA GLY A 113 5.40 9.06 -0.41
C GLY A 113 6.20 10.12 0.33
N ASN A 114 7.32 10.51 -0.23
CA ASN A 114 8.13 11.59 0.31
C ASN A 114 8.85 12.34 -0.82
N GLN A 115 9.21 13.59 -0.53
CA GLN A 115 9.97 14.43 -1.44
C GLN A 115 10.87 15.38 -0.63
N SER A 116 12.16 15.41 -0.95
CA SER A 116 13.08 16.44 -0.45
C SER A 116 12.99 17.70 -1.30
N PHE A 117 13.11 18.86 -0.66
CA PHE A 117 13.05 20.17 -1.32
C PHE A 117 13.87 21.21 -0.56
N THR A 118 14.27 22.27 -1.26
CA THR A 118 15.01 23.40 -0.69
C THR A 118 14.11 24.62 -0.62
N VAL A 119 14.02 25.27 0.53
CA VAL A 119 13.39 26.59 0.68
C VAL A 119 14.41 27.65 0.33
N VAL A 120 14.07 28.53 -0.60
CA VAL A 120 14.90 29.67 -1.03
C VAL A 120 14.31 30.98 -0.49
N GLY A 121 15.16 31.86 0.05
CA GLY A 121 14.72 33.11 0.65
C GLY A 121 13.95 34.03 -0.31
N ASN A 122 12.79 34.51 0.13
CA ASN A 122 11.84 35.36 -0.61
C ASN A 122 11.22 34.72 -1.86
N GLU A 123 11.30 33.40 -2.01
CA GLU A 123 10.67 32.66 -3.10
C GLU A 123 9.54 31.75 -2.58
N THR A 124 8.63 31.39 -3.49
CA THR A 124 7.65 30.32 -3.27
C THR A 124 8.05 29.12 -4.12
N VAL A 125 8.29 27.98 -3.47
CA VAL A 125 8.65 26.73 -4.13
C VAL A 125 7.41 25.85 -4.26
N ALA A 126 7.11 25.40 -5.47
CA ALA A 126 6.09 24.39 -5.69
C ALA A 126 6.71 23.00 -5.58
N VAL A 127 6.18 22.16 -4.69
CA VAL A 127 6.69 20.82 -4.39
C VAL A 127 5.64 19.78 -4.78
N GLU A 128 5.96 18.98 -5.79
CA GLU A 128 5.18 17.79 -6.13
C GLU A 128 5.65 16.60 -5.29
N VAL A 129 4.74 15.98 -4.54
CA VAL A 129 5.01 14.81 -3.70
C VAL A 129 4.45 13.57 -4.39
N PRO A 130 5.29 12.70 -5.00
CA PRO A 130 4.82 11.45 -5.57
C PRO A 130 4.43 10.47 -4.46
N VAL A 131 3.24 9.89 -4.56
CA VAL A 131 2.78 8.82 -3.67
C VAL A 131 2.51 7.54 -4.44
N VAL A 132 2.67 6.40 -3.76
CA VAL A 132 2.41 5.05 -4.27
C VAL A 132 1.44 4.32 -3.33
N LEU A 133 0.74 3.31 -3.85
CA LEU A 133 -0.11 2.44 -3.04
C LEU A 133 0.76 1.49 -2.20
N GLY A 134 0.56 1.47 -0.89
CA GLY A 134 1.24 0.53 0.01
C GLY A 134 0.48 -0.76 0.29
N ASN A 135 -0.80 -0.85 -0.08
CA ASN A 135 -1.55 -2.10 0.06
C ASN A 135 -1.29 -3.08 -1.09
N THR A 136 -1.63 -4.32 -0.80
CA THR A 136 -2.04 -5.31 -1.80
C THR A 136 -3.55 -5.23 -2.02
N ILE A 137 -3.99 -5.39 -3.27
CA ILE A 137 -5.40 -5.42 -3.64
C ILE A 137 -5.83 -6.87 -3.87
N ILE A 138 -6.89 -7.33 -3.19
CA ILE A 138 -7.47 -8.66 -3.40
C ILE A 138 -8.90 -8.55 -3.92
N ARG A 139 -9.19 -9.27 -5.01
CA ARG A 139 -10.53 -9.43 -5.56
C ARG A 139 -10.96 -10.88 -5.50
N ILE A 140 -12.26 -11.08 -5.35
CA ILE A 140 -12.89 -12.38 -5.50
C ILE A 140 -13.72 -12.37 -6.77
N SER A 141 -13.62 -13.45 -7.54
CA SER A 141 -14.51 -13.70 -8.66
C SER A 141 -15.00 -15.15 -8.59
N CYS A 142 -16.28 -15.36 -8.85
CA CYS A 142 -16.88 -16.68 -8.90
C CYS A 142 -17.46 -16.89 -10.29
N SER A 143 -17.17 -18.04 -10.90
CA SER A 143 -17.73 -18.40 -12.21
C SER A 143 -19.26 -18.60 -12.14
N ASP A 144 -19.94 -18.56 -13.28
CA ASP A 144 -21.37 -18.88 -13.33
C ASP A 144 -21.65 -20.33 -12.91
N LYS A 145 -20.73 -21.26 -13.20
CA LYS A 145 -20.84 -22.65 -12.75
C LYS A 145 -20.75 -22.75 -11.23
N PHE A 146 -19.80 -22.04 -10.63
CA PHE A 146 -19.65 -21.97 -9.19
C PHE A 146 -20.92 -21.43 -8.52
N LYS A 147 -21.43 -20.29 -9.01
CA LYS A 147 -22.67 -19.67 -8.50
C LYS A 147 -23.91 -20.54 -8.70
N SER A 148 -23.93 -21.35 -9.75
CA SER A 148 -25.04 -22.29 -10.01
C SER A 148 -24.99 -23.49 -9.05
N TYR A 149 -23.80 -23.94 -8.67
CA TYR A 149 -23.63 -25.08 -7.78
C TYR A 149 -23.78 -24.69 -6.30
N PHE A 150 -23.16 -23.58 -5.88
CA PHE A 150 -23.26 -23.04 -4.53
C PHE A 150 -24.22 -21.86 -4.49
N HIS A 151 -25.42 -22.09 -3.96
CA HIS A 151 -26.47 -21.08 -3.88
C HIS A 151 -26.22 -20.05 -2.78
N ASP A 152 -25.37 -20.36 -1.80
CA ASP A 152 -24.84 -19.41 -0.82
C ASP A 152 -23.35 -19.65 -0.59
N TYR A 153 -22.61 -18.57 -0.38
CA TYR A 153 -21.16 -18.63 -0.16
C TYR A 153 -20.64 -17.35 0.47
N ASN A 154 -19.58 -17.48 1.26
CA ASN A 154 -18.77 -16.36 1.69
C ASN A 154 -17.31 -16.77 1.74
N PHE A 155 -16.44 -15.77 1.67
CA PHE A 155 -15.01 -15.97 1.82
C PHE A 155 -14.48 -15.04 2.91
N LYS A 156 -13.41 -15.49 3.55
CA LYS A 156 -12.75 -14.75 4.60
C LYS A 156 -11.25 -14.78 4.35
N LEU A 157 -10.64 -13.60 4.32
CA LEU A 157 -9.21 -13.44 4.37
C LEU A 157 -8.79 -13.37 5.82
N THR A 158 -7.81 -14.17 6.21
CA THR A 158 -7.17 -14.09 7.52
C THR A 158 -5.65 -13.93 7.36
N ARG A 159 -5.02 -13.27 8.32
CA ARG A 159 -3.56 -13.14 8.42
C ARG A 159 -3.16 -13.36 9.86
N ASP A 160 -2.19 -14.25 10.07
CA ASP A 160 -1.69 -14.60 11.42
C ASP A 160 -2.79 -15.02 12.41
N GLY A 161 -3.84 -15.69 11.90
CA GLY A 161 -4.97 -16.15 12.69
C GLY A 161 -6.01 -15.08 13.04
N SER A 162 -5.83 -13.85 12.54
CA SER A 162 -6.80 -12.75 12.69
C SER A 162 -7.60 -12.55 11.40
N ASP A 163 -8.89 -12.25 11.55
CA ASP A 163 -9.76 -11.91 10.43
C ASP A 163 -9.35 -10.55 9.85
N VAL A 164 -9.12 -10.52 8.54
CA VAL A 164 -8.70 -9.33 7.79
C VAL A 164 -9.91 -8.73 7.07
N VAL A 165 -10.56 -9.52 6.20
CA VAL A 165 -11.75 -9.08 5.44
C VAL A 165 -12.68 -10.26 5.20
N ILE A 166 -13.99 -10.03 5.30
CA ILE A 166 -15.04 -10.98 4.90
C ILE A 166 -15.67 -10.49 3.61
N PHE A 167 -15.68 -11.34 2.59
CA PHE A 167 -16.38 -11.16 1.33
C PHE A 167 -17.70 -11.93 1.39
N PRO A 168 -18.84 -11.23 1.61
CA PRO A 168 -20.14 -11.87 1.50
C PRO A 168 -20.42 -12.31 0.06
N LYS A 169 -21.48 -13.10 -0.11
CA LYS A 169 -21.96 -13.53 -1.41
C LYS A 169 -22.10 -12.34 -2.37
N ASP A 170 -21.61 -12.51 -3.58
CA ASP A 170 -21.69 -11.53 -4.67
C ASP A 170 -21.01 -10.16 -4.39
N GLU A 171 -20.16 -10.04 -3.37
CA GLU A 171 -19.32 -8.84 -3.17
C GLU A 171 -18.33 -8.69 -4.34
N ASP A 172 -18.32 -7.51 -4.95
CA ASP A 172 -17.55 -7.20 -6.16
C ASP A 172 -16.41 -6.20 -5.92
N LYS A 173 -16.36 -5.57 -4.73
CA LYS A 173 -15.30 -4.66 -4.34
C LYS A 173 -14.00 -5.40 -4.09
N ALA A 174 -12.91 -4.69 -4.37
CA ALA A 174 -11.59 -5.15 -3.97
C ALA A 174 -11.31 -4.77 -2.51
N ALA A 175 -10.65 -5.67 -1.80
CA ALA A 175 -10.11 -5.41 -0.47
C ALA A 175 -8.68 -4.87 -0.58
N PHE A 176 -8.37 -3.88 0.25
CA PHE A 176 -7.04 -3.33 0.45
C PHE A 176 -6.49 -3.91 1.75
N ILE A 177 -5.35 -4.60 1.65
CA ILE A 177 -4.75 -5.35 2.76
C ILE A 177 -3.25 -5.09 2.85
N ASP A 178 -2.67 -5.31 4.03
CA ASP A 178 -1.23 -5.47 4.28
C ASP A 178 -0.80 -6.88 3.83
N GLY A 179 -0.70 -7.07 2.52
CA GLY A 179 -0.55 -8.38 1.92
C GLY A 179 0.90 -8.77 1.70
N TYR A 180 1.47 -9.55 2.62
CA TYR A 180 2.67 -10.36 2.34
C TYR A 180 2.35 -11.87 2.34
N LYS A 181 1.32 -12.26 3.10
CA LYS A 181 0.67 -13.56 3.10
C LYS A 181 -0.79 -13.42 3.50
N ILE A 182 -1.64 -14.29 2.98
CA ILE A 182 -3.04 -14.42 3.38
C ILE A 182 -3.44 -15.88 3.44
N ARG A 183 -4.41 -16.17 4.28
CA ARG A 183 -5.20 -17.39 4.24
C ARG A 183 -6.58 -17.05 3.74
N VAL A 184 -7.04 -17.78 2.73
CA VAL A 184 -8.38 -17.68 2.18
C VAL A 184 -9.18 -18.84 2.73
N GLU A 185 -10.24 -18.53 3.45
CA GLU A 185 -11.21 -19.49 3.96
C GLU A 185 -12.52 -19.27 3.22
N GLY A 186 -13.25 -20.34 2.94
CA GLY A 186 -14.58 -20.22 2.34
C GLY A 186 -15.57 -21.14 3.02
N THR A 187 -16.81 -20.66 3.11
CA THR A 187 -17.97 -21.45 3.51
C THR A 187 -18.93 -21.47 2.33
N LEU A 188 -19.21 -22.66 1.82
CA LEU A 188 -19.92 -22.88 0.56
C LEU A 188 -21.14 -23.77 0.80
N THR A 189 -22.32 -23.31 0.43
CA THR A 189 -23.58 -24.04 0.64
C THR A 189 -24.22 -24.42 -0.70
N SER A 190 -24.37 -25.72 -0.88
CA SER A 190 -25.13 -26.36 -1.96
C SER A 190 -26.51 -26.78 -1.44
N GLU A 191 -27.41 -27.28 -2.29
CA GLU A 191 -28.76 -27.72 -1.88
C GLU A 191 -28.75 -28.77 -0.76
N THR A 192 -27.69 -29.58 -0.65
CA THR A 192 -27.66 -30.75 0.22
C THR A 192 -26.67 -30.65 1.39
N LYS A 193 -25.71 -29.72 1.33
CA LYS A 193 -24.64 -29.60 2.34
C LYS A 193 -23.95 -28.24 2.33
N THR A 194 -23.40 -27.89 3.49
CA THR A 194 -22.44 -26.80 3.67
C THR A 194 -21.04 -27.38 3.85
N GLN A 195 -20.07 -26.82 3.13
CA GLN A 195 -18.69 -27.26 3.08
C GLN A 195 -17.75 -26.07 3.34
N THR A 196 -16.55 -26.35 3.82
CA THR A 196 -15.52 -25.33 4.05
C THR A 196 -14.19 -25.71 3.40
N PHE A 197 -13.37 -24.71 3.14
CA PHE A 197 -11.98 -24.90 2.74
C PHE A 197 -11.10 -23.80 3.34
N SER A 198 -9.79 -24.05 3.33
CA SER A 198 -8.78 -23.08 3.72
C SER A 198 -7.53 -23.26 2.85
N LYS A 199 -6.96 -22.16 2.36
CA LYS A 199 -5.77 -22.16 1.50
C LYS A 199 -4.87 -20.97 1.80
N ASP A 200 -3.58 -21.22 1.95
CA ASP A 200 -2.57 -20.19 2.18
C ASP A 200 -1.94 -19.71 0.85
N TYR A 201 -1.79 -18.39 0.73
CA TYR A 201 -1.05 -17.70 -0.32
C TYR A 201 0.03 -16.83 0.31
N THR A 202 1.24 -16.88 -0.26
CA THR A 202 2.42 -16.14 0.21
C THR A 202 3.06 -15.41 -0.96
N ASN A 203 4.03 -14.54 -0.67
CA ASN A 203 4.71 -13.69 -1.66
C ASN A 203 3.74 -12.74 -2.37
N LEU A 204 2.84 -12.14 -1.59
CA LEU A 204 2.06 -11.00 -2.05
C LEU A 204 2.93 -9.75 -1.96
N TYR A 205 2.73 -8.83 -2.90
CA TYR A 205 3.50 -7.60 -2.99
C TYR A 205 2.57 -6.38 -2.85
N GLU A 206 3.10 -5.29 -2.29
CA GLU A 206 2.44 -3.99 -2.32
C GLU A 206 2.22 -3.51 -3.77
N ALA A 207 1.32 -2.55 -3.97
CA ALA A 207 0.97 -1.99 -5.27
C ALA A 207 0.63 -3.06 -6.34
N THR A 208 0.11 -4.21 -5.92
CA THR A 208 -0.23 -5.34 -6.80
C THR A 208 -1.67 -5.78 -6.56
N ALA A 209 -2.40 -6.02 -7.64
CA ALA A 209 -3.75 -6.56 -7.62
C ALA A 209 -3.75 -8.06 -7.92
N TYR A 210 -4.42 -8.82 -7.07
CA TYR A 210 -4.61 -10.27 -7.21
C TYR A 210 -6.10 -10.58 -7.29
N THR A 211 -6.45 -11.49 -8.19
CA THR A 211 -7.80 -12.06 -8.27
C THR A 211 -7.76 -13.51 -7.80
N LEU A 212 -8.58 -13.82 -6.80
CA LEU A 212 -8.94 -15.18 -6.42
C LEU A 212 -10.18 -15.58 -7.22
N ALA A 213 -9.98 -16.39 -8.26
CA ALA A 213 -11.07 -16.86 -9.10
C ALA A 213 -11.49 -18.27 -8.70
N PHE A 214 -12.75 -18.41 -8.28
CA PHE A 214 -13.35 -19.67 -7.85
C PHE A 214 -14.21 -20.27 -8.96
N ASP A 215 -13.92 -21.52 -9.30
CA ASP A 215 -14.69 -22.32 -10.24
C ASP A 215 -14.84 -23.76 -9.74
N VAL A 216 -15.77 -24.51 -10.33
CA VAL A 216 -16.03 -25.91 -10.01
C VAL A 216 -15.55 -26.78 -11.20
N PRO A 217 -14.55 -27.66 -11.01
CA PRO A 217 -13.97 -28.44 -12.10
C PRO A 217 -14.92 -29.54 -12.63
N GLN A 218 -15.79 -30.08 -11.76
CA GLN A 218 -16.77 -31.13 -12.07
C GLN A 218 -18.05 -30.98 -11.23
N VAL A 219 -19.19 -31.43 -11.74
CA VAL A 219 -20.52 -31.26 -11.11
C VAL A 219 -20.67 -32.01 -9.76
N GLU A 220 -19.70 -32.84 -9.37
CA GLU A 220 -19.74 -33.62 -8.12
C GLU A 220 -19.32 -32.82 -6.86
N GLY A 221 -18.74 -31.63 -7.03
CA GLY A 221 -18.56 -30.60 -6.00
C GLY A 221 -17.94 -31.01 -4.66
N SER A 222 -16.96 -31.93 -4.72
CA SER A 222 -16.01 -32.25 -3.64
C SER A 222 -14.73 -31.40 -3.71
N THR A 223 -14.46 -30.78 -4.85
CA THR A 223 -13.32 -29.87 -5.06
C THR A 223 -13.76 -28.56 -5.71
N ILE A 224 -12.95 -27.53 -5.50
CA ILE A 224 -13.02 -26.27 -6.25
C ILE A 224 -11.65 -25.97 -6.85
N THR A 225 -11.63 -25.17 -7.90
CA THR A 225 -10.39 -24.57 -8.41
C THR A 225 -10.30 -23.12 -7.94
N ILE A 226 -9.12 -22.73 -7.45
CA ILE A 226 -8.80 -21.36 -7.11
C ILE A 226 -7.65 -20.92 -8.02
N SER A 227 -7.91 -19.96 -8.90
CA SER A 227 -6.86 -19.32 -9.67
C SER A 227 -6.35 -18.11 -8.89
N PHE A 228 -5.04 -18.03 -8.69
CA PHE A 228 -4.33 -16.91 -8.09
C PHE A 228 -3.19 -16.52 -9.04
N ASN A 229 -3.40 -15.44 -9.79
CA ASN A 229 -2.58 -15.07 -10.96
C ASN A 229 -2.52 -16.24 -11.98
N ASP A 230 -1.32 -16.60 -12.46
CA ASP A 230 -1.09 -17.70 -13.40
C ASP A 230 -1.21 -19.11 -12.77
N ARG A 231 -1.40 -19.20 -11.46
CA ARG A 231 -1.45 -20.47 -10.73
C ARG A 231 -2.90 -20.89 -10.50
N VAL A 232 -3.22 -22.12 -10.88
CA VAL A 232 -4.49 -22.78 -10.55
C VAL A 232 -4.23 -23.86 -9.51
N ASP A 233 -4.91 -23.77 -8.38
CA ASP A 233 -4.92 -24.79 -7.32
C ASP A 233 -6.27 -25.51 -7.31
N GLU A 234 -6.26 -26.84 -7.26
CA GLU A 234 -7.45 -27.62 -6.90
C GLU A 234 -7.46 -27.84 -5.38
N VAL A 235 -8.60 -27.60 -4.74
CA VAL A 235 -8.75 -27.61 -3.28
C VAL A 235 -9.91 -28.52 -2.90
N GLU A 236 -9.65 -29.48 -2.02
CA GLU A 236 -10.65 -30.36 -1.44
C GLU A 236 -11.53 -29.61 -0.43
N LEU A 237 -12.82 -29.94 -0.44
CA LEU A 237 -13.81 -29.37 0.46
C LEU A 237 -14.04 -30.29 1.66
N GLY A 238 -13.95 -29.73 2.87
CA GLY A 238 -14.37 -30.39 4.10
C GLY A 238 -15.86 -30.23 4.35
N ASN A 239 -16.52 -31.23 4.92
CA ASN A 239 -17.90 -31.10 5.38
C ASN A 239 -17.93 -30.40 6.75
N ILE A 240 -18.95 -29.58 7.00
CA ILE A 240 -19.30 -29.20 8.36
C ILE A 240 -20.08 -30.36 8.98
N GLU A 241 -19.52 -31.04 9.98
CA GLU A 241 -20.31 -31.94 10.82
C GLU A 241 -21.34 -31.09 11.59
N LEU A 242 -22.62 -31.26 11.26
CA LEU A 242 -23.70 -30.80 12.11
C LEU A 242 -23.61 -31.63 13.39
N ASN A 243 -23.15 -31.03 14.48
CA ASN A 243 -23.34 -31.64 15.79
C ASN A 243 -24.85 -31.64 16.08
N ASP A 244 -25.45 -32.84 16.07
CA ASP A 244 -26.82 -33.11 16.53
C ASP A 244 -27.02 -32.72 18.01
#